data_AF-A0A248L6K1-F1
#
_entry.id   AF-A0A248L6K1-F1
#
_cell.length_a   1.000
_cell.length_b   1.000
_cell.length_c   1.000
_cell.angle_alpha   90.00
_cell.angle_beta   90.00
_cell.angle_gamma   90.00
#
_symmetry.space_group_name_H-M   'P 1'
#
loop_
_entity.id
_entity.type
_entity.pdbx_description
1 polymer ?
#
loop_
_entity_poly.entity_id
_entity_poly.type
_entity_poly.pdbx_seq_one_letter_code
_entity_poly.pdbx_strand_id
1 'polypeptide(L)'
;MDVLIRWALFLLAAVLLAFLLEKRTEKERYLYMKLVFYACLGSVSFPVYDIQLPLGIILFLIVLHPQKNSRYKRYMALFGFLFFLLQLFAGPFDTFTVREETQQIGRVMITDQSFNHLLNQIEKRVGDESLRLEQSELLFDQGGNLRNATFEVIAKSPKRFVRYDISYQEITGTITYRPREEVLERSLESYYQKLIDASRSFDTLRQLSIKQILHESKTPYVEMDMDGLYETFSLQDATVLLIDDQGELIPYVNTGEDVLANAIRLTYLRADGQSLREKKILLYNYSFETSRRKGVVR
;
A
#
# COMPACT_ATOMS: atom_id res chain seq x y z
N MET A 1 14.30 14.98 2.96
CA MET A 1 15.49 15.75 2.50
C MET A 1 16.32 14.90 1.55
N ASP A 2 16.70 15.45 0.40
CA ASP A 2 17.53 14.72 -0.58
C ASP A 2 18.83 14.21 0.03
N VAL A 3 19.24 13.01 -0.38
CA VAL A 3 20.50 12.38 0.02
C VAL A 3 21.68 13.32 -0.26
N LEU A 4 21.67 13.98 -1.43
CA LEU A 4 22.71 14.93 -1.83
C LEU A 4 22.82 16.12 -0.87
N ILE A 5 21.70 16.68 -0.42
CA ILE A 5 21.67 17.81 0.51
C ILE A 5 22.28 17.40 1.85
N ARG A 6 21.95 16.20 2.36
CA ARG A 6 22.51 15.67 3.61
C ARG A 6 24.01 15.49 3.55
N TRP A 7 24.54 14.95 2.45
CA TRP A 7 25.98 14.78 2.24
C TRP A 7 26.70 16.12 2.06
N ALA A 8 26.09 17.09 1.37
CA ALA A 8 26.65 18.43 1.23
C ALA A 8 26.75 19.16 2.59
N LEU A 9 25.70 19.09 3.41
CA LEU A 9 25.68 19.60 4.78
C LEU A 9 26.75 18.94 5.66
N PHE A 10 26.90 17.61 5.56
CA PHE A 10 27.93 16.88 6.28
C PHE A 10 29.33 17.33 5.89
N LEU A 11 29.62 17.42 4.58
CA LEU A 11 30.93 17.85 4.09
C LEU A 11 31.23 19.29 4.52
N LEU A 12 30.24 20.19 4.43
CA LEU A 12 30.37 21.56 4.91
C LEU A 12 30.71 21.61 6.41
N ALA A 13 29.99 20.84 7.23
CA ALA A 13 30.25 20.76 8.67
C ALA A 13 31.63 20.16 8.98
N ALA A 14 32.04 19.12 8.26
CA ALA A 14 33.36 18.50 8.39
C ALA A 14 34.50 19.49 8.04
N VAL A 15 34.33 20.26 6.96
CA VAL A 15 35.25 21.32 6.51
C VAL A 15 35.38 22.43 7.56
N LEU A 16 34.26 22.89 8.13
CA LEU A 16 34.25 23.90 9.18
C LEU A 16 34.90 23.40 10.47
N LEU A 17 34.59 22.17 10.88
CA LEU A 17 35.14 21.57 12.08
C LEU A 17 36.66 21.31 11.93
N ALA A 18 37.09 20.85 10.75
CA ALA A 18 38.51 20.71 10.43
C ALA A 18 39.26 22.04 10.55
N PHE A 19 38.68 23.14 10.05
CA PHE A 19 39.26 24.47 10.16
C PHE A 19 39.39 24.95 11.61
N LEU A 20 38.39 24.69 12.44
CA LEU A 20 38.41 25.03 13.87
C LEU A 20 39.44 24.22 14.64
N LEU A 21 39.56 22.93 14.34
CA LEU A 21 40.49 22.03 15.02
C LEU A 21 41.94 22.24 14.59
N GLU A 22 42.19 22.58 13.33
CA GLU A 22 43.55 22.86 12.82
C GLU A 22 44.26 23.98 13.60
N LYS A 23 43.51 24.99 14.04
CA LYS A 23 44.05 26.08 14.87
C LYS A 23 44.51 25.64 16.26
N ARG A 24 44.08 24.46 16.72
CA ARG A 24 44.34 23.92 18.08
C ARG A 24 45.32 22.75 18.07
N THR A 25 45.85 22.39 16.91
CA THR A 25 46.67 21.20 16.69
C THR A 25 48.12 21.54 16.39
N GLU A 26 49.00 20.56 16.58
CA GLU A 26 50.39 20.66 16.17
C GLU A 26 50.51 20.71 14.64
N LYS A 27 51.52 21.44 14.14
CA LYS A 27 51.80 21.54 12.71
C LYS A 27 52.08 20.14 12.12
N GLU A 28 51.16 19.68 11.28
CA GLU A 28 51.28 18.43 10.55
C GLU A 28 50.97 18.67 9.07
N ARG A 29 51.76 18.07 8.18
CA ARG A 29 51.55 18.22 6.74
C ARG A 29 50.17 17.65 6.33
N TYR A 30 49.40 18.47 5.61
CA TYR A 30 48.04 18.18 5.14
C TYR A 30 47.06 17.83 6.27
N LEU A 31 47.22 18.43 7.45
CA LEU A 31 46.37 18.13 8.59
C LEU A 31 44.89 18.37 8.28
N TYR A 32 44.56 19.49 7.63
CA TYR A 32 43.21 19.81 7.21
C TYR A 32 42.54 18.69 6.39
N MET A 33 43.20 18.24 5.32
CA MET A 33 42.71 17.15 4.47
C MET A 33 42.59 15.83 5.24
N LYS A 34 43.54 15.55 6.15
CA LYS A 34 43.49 14.36 7.01
C LYS A 34 42.29 14.41 7.95
N LEU A 35 41.96 15.55 8.54
CA LEU A 35 40.81 15.69 9.43
C LEU A 35 39.50 15.43 8.67
N VAL A 36 39.33 16.02 7.47
CA VAL A 36 38.16 15.73 6.61
C VAL A 36 38.13 14.25 6.21
N PHE A 37 39.27 13.66 5.86
CA PHE A 37 39.38 12.23 5.56
C PHE A 37 38.92 11.37 6.73
N TYR A 38 39.31 11.67 7.97
CA TYR A 38 38.86 10.91 9.14
C TYR A 38 37.36 11.08 9.41
N ALA A 39 36.77 12.24 9.13
CA ALA A 39 35.32 12.39 9.19
C ALA A 39 34.60 11.55 8.13
N CYS A 40 35.05 11.58 6.88
CA CYS A 40 34.50 10.72 5.84
C CYS A 40 34.69 9.24 6.17
N LEU A 41 35.86 8.85 6.69
CA LEU A 41 36.13 7.49 7.11
C LEU A 41 35.14 7.05 8.19
N GLY A 42 34.90 7.88 9.20
CA GLY A 42 33.96 7.55 10.29
C GLY A 42 32.51 7.34 9.83
N SER A 43 32.09 7.96 8.71
CA SER A 43 30.73 7.80 8.18
C SER A 43 30.55 6.62 7.24
N VAL A 44 31.63 5.92 6.86
CA VAL A 44 31.54 4.74 5.99
C VAL A 44 30.88 3.58 6.73
N SER A 45 29.85 3.03 6.11
CA SER A 45 29.21 1.79 6.52
C SER A 45 29.30 0.73 5.42
N PHE A 46 29.17 -0.54 5.83
CA PHE A 46 29.14 -1.67 4.93
C PHE A 46 27.83 -2.44 5.14
N PRO A 47 27.02 -2.65 4.09
CA PRO A 47 25.78 -3.40 4.21
C PRO A 47 26.07 -4.90 4.33
N VAL A 48 25.59 -5.52 5.41
CA VAL A 48 25.60 -6.99 5.59
C VAL A 48 24.17 -7.45 5.85
N TYR A 49 23.57 -8.09 4.84
CA TYR A 49 22.13 -8.37 4.80
C TYR A 49 21.30 -7.08 5.01
N ASP A 50 20.50 -7.00 6.07
CA ASP A 50 19.68 -5.83 6.42
C ASP A 50 20.31 -4.91 7.48
N ILE A 51 21.54 -5.19 7.92
CA ILE A 51 22.24 -4.41 8.95
C ILE A 51 23.38 -3.62 8.32
N GLN A 52 23.43 -2.32 8.57
CA GLN A 52 24.58 -1.49 8.20
C GLN A 52 25.63 -1.55 9.30
N LEU A 53 26.79 -2.16 9.00
CA LEU A 53 27.91 -2.21 9.94
C LEU A 53 28.77 -0.94 9.81
N PRO A 54 29.19 -0.30 10.91
CA PRO A 54 30.01 0.90 10.87
C PRO A 54 31.48 0.56 10.60
N LEU A 55 31.77 0.04 9.42
CA LEU A 55 33.12 -0.43 9.06
C LEU A 55 34.17 0.67 9.18
N GLY A 56 33.80 1.91 8.87
CA GLY A 56 34.68 3.07 8.93
C GLY A 56 35.30 3.33 10.31
N ILE A 57 34.48 3.32 11.37
CA ILE A 57 34.99 3.50 12.73
C ILE A 57 35.77 2.28 13.23
N ILE A 58 35.38 1.06 12.79
CA ILE A 58 36.10 -0.17 13.13
C ILE A 58 37.51 -0.13 12.51
N LEU A 59 37.63 0.25 11.25
CA LEU A 59 38.91 0.42 10.57
C LEU A 59 39.78 1.48 11.25
N PHE A 60 39.17 2.59 11.67
CA PHE A 60 39.86 3.62 12.44
C PHE A 60 40.41 3.07 13.76
N LEU A 61 39.64 2.28 14.52
CA LEU A 61 40.06 1.80 15.83
C LEU A 61 41.07 0.65 15.76
N ILE A 62 40.96 -0.23 14.76
CA ILE A 62 41.76 -1.47 14.69
C ILE A 62 42.99 -1.30 13.80
N VAL A 63 42.87 -0.59 12.69
CA VAL A 63 43.94 -0.51 11.68
C VAL A 63 44.71 0.79 11.79
N LEU A 64 44.00 1.92 11.87
CA LEU A 64 44.63 3.25 11.82
C LEU A 64 44.96 3.76 13.22
N HIS A 65 46.22 3.66 13.62
CA HIS A 65 46.71 4.19 14.89
C HIS A 65 47.50 5.51 14.67
N PRO A 66 46.83 6.68 14.52
CA PRO A 66 47.53 7.93 14.30
C PRO A 66 48.37 8.32 15.53
N GLN A 67 49.65 8.57 15.32
CA GLN A 67 50.58 8.96 16.39
C GLN A 67 50.54 10.47 16.69
N LYS A 68 50.44 11.32 15.65
CA LYS A 68 50.33 12.78 15.77
C LYS A 68 48.88 13.25 15.68
N ASN A 69 48.51 14.25 16.48
CA ASN A 69 47.17 14.83 16.55
C ASN A 69 46.06 13.77 16.72
N SER A 70 46.37 12.65 17.37
CA SER A 70 45.52 11.46 17.47
C SER A 70 44.13 11.78 18.05
N ARG A 71 44.11 12.63 19.09
CA ARG A 71 42.89 13.11 19.74
C ARG A 71 41.92 13.78 18.75
N TYR A 72 42.42 14.65 17.90
CA TYR A 72 41.60 15.42 16.95
C TYR A 72 41.16 14.58 15.75
N LYS A 73 42.02 13.66 15.29
CA LYS A 73 41.65 12.66 14.26
C LYS A 73 40.55 11.73 14.77
N ARG A 74 40.62 11.33 16.05
CA ARG A 74 39.55 10.57 16.72
C ARG A 74 38.25 11.36 16.83
N TYR A 75 38.30 12.66 17.13
CA TYR A 75 37.10 13.50 17.12
C TYR A 75 36.44 13.59 15.75
N MET A 76 37.23 13.71 14.68
CA MET A 76 36.69 13.68 13.31
C MET A 76 36.08 12.32 12.96
N ALA A 77 36.75 11.22 13.31
CA ALA A 77 36.20 9.87 13.09
C ALA A 77 34.90 9.65 13.88
N LEU A 78 34.81 10.13 15.12
CA LEU A 78 33.59 10.09 15.93
C LEU A 78 32.48 10.98 15.36
N PHE A 79 32.82 12.15 14.80
CA PHE A 79 31.86 13.02 14.11
C PHE A 79 31.27 12.33 12.87
N GLY A 80 32.11 11.68 12.07
CA GLY A 80 31.67 10.83 10.96
C GLY A 80 30.77 9.69 11.42
N PHE A 81 31.12 9.02 12.51
CA PHE A 81 30.31 7.95 13.08
C PHE A 81 28.97 8.46 13.63
N LEU A 82 28.95 9.64 14.25
CA LEU A 82 27.70 10.29 14.65
C LEU A 82 26.80 10.57 13.45
N PHE A 83 27.36 11.03 12.34
CA PHE A 83 26.61 11.19 11.10
C PHE A 83 26.07 9.86 10.57
N PHE A 84 26.85 8.78 10.63
CA PHE A 84 26.36 7.42 10.34
C PHE A 84 25.20 7.02 11.25
N LEU A 85 25.30 7.24 12.58
CA LEU A 85 24.20 6.96 13.51
C LEU A 85 22.96 7.79 13.18
N LEU A 86 23.14 9.07 12.89
CA LEU A 86 22.04 9.93 12.46
C LEU A 86 21.40 9.43 11.17
N GLN A 87 22.17 8.89 10.21
CA GLN A 87 21.60 8.25 9.02
C GLN A 87 20.87 6.95 9.35
N LEU A 88 21.45 6.12 10.23
CA LEU A 88 20.87 4.86 10.68
C LEU A 88 19.54 5.06 11.40
N PHE A 89 19.40 6.14 12.17
CA PHE A 89 18.17 6.49 12.87
C PHE A 89 17.25 7.43 12.07
N ALA A 90 17.78 8.24 11.14
CA ALA A 90 16.94 9.03 10.22
C ALA A 90 16.21 8.16 9.20
N GLY A 91 16.81 7.05 8.77
CA GLY A 91 16.19 6.06 7.88
C GLY A 91 14.85 5.51 8.39
N PRO A 92 14.75 5.07 9.66
CA PRO A 92 13.49 4.56 10.18
C PRO A 92 12.44 5.64 10.46
N PHE A 93 12.78 6.93 10.59
CA PHE A 93 11.77 7.99 10.78
C PHE A 93 10.96 8.30 9.52
N ASP A 94 11.40 7.88 8.32
CA ASP A 94 10.55 7.89 7.12
C ASP A 94 9.60 6.67 7.06
N THR A 95 9.78 5.67 7.93
CA THR A 95 8.96 4.44 8.01
C THR A 95 8.16 4.27 9.31
N PHE A 96 8.37 5.16 10.29
CA PHE A 96 7.46 5.33 11.42
C PHE A 96 6.46 6.44 11.03
N THR A 97 5.37 6.14 10.33
CA THR A 97 4.20 5.59 10.99
C THR A 97 3.24 5.02 9.95
N VAL A 98 2.96 3.73 10.09
CA VAL A 98 1.65 3.12 9.84
C VAL A 98 0.64 3.83 10.78
N ARG A 99 0.36 5.12 10.52
CA ARG A 99 -0.58 5.91 11.30
C ARG A 99 -1.93 5.81 10.63
N GLU A 100 -2.96 5.67 11.46
CA GLU A 100 -4.31 5.97 11.00
C GLU A 100 -4.36 7.42 10.51
N GLU A 101 -4.71 7.59 9.24
CA GLU A 101 -4.86 8.90 8.62
C GLU A 101 -6.31 9.11 8.23
N THR A 102 -6.89 10.22 8.67
CA THR A 102 -8.25 10.61 8.32
C THR A 102 -8.21 11.88 7.47
N GLN A 103 -8.93 11.87 6.36
CA GLN A 103 -9.06 13.00 5.44
C GLN A 103 -10.54 13.32 5.23
N GLN A 104 -10.86 14.61 5.18
CA GLN A 104 -12.21 15.08 4.87
C GLN A 104 -12.37 15.21 3.35
N ILE A 105 -13.33 14.49 2.79
CA ILE A 105 -13.62 14.46 1.35
C ILE A 105 -15.04 14.88 1.01
N GLY A 106 -15.91 15.00 2.02
CA GLY A 106 -17.31 15.38 1.84
C GLY A 106 -18.20 14.19 1.47
N ARG A 107 -19.37 14.48 0.90
CA ARG A 107 -20.32 13.47 0.48
C ARG A 107 -19.89 12.86 -0.85
N VAL A 108 -20.06 11.55 -0.96
CA VAL A 108 -19.75 10.76 -2.14
C VAL A 108 -21.04 10.21 -2.75
N MET A 109 -21.20 10.36 -4.05
CA MET A 109 -22.33 9.84 -4.81
C MET A 109 -21.82 9.02 -6.00
N ILE A 110 -22.35 7.82 -6.20
CA ILE A 110 -21.87 6.92 -7.25
C ILE A 110 -22.15 7.42 -8.67
N THR A 111 -23.06 8.38 -8.81
CA THR A 111 -23.48 8.91 -10.12
C THR A 111 -22.69 10.12 -10.58
N ASP A 112 -21.74 10.61 -9.78
CA ASP A 112 -20.91 11.78 -10.11
C ASP A 112 -19.41 11.51 -9.96
N GLN A 113 -18.61 12.57 -10.11
CA GLN A 113 -17.15 12.49 -10.06
C GLN A 113 -16.58 12.23 -8.66
N SER A 114 -17.36 12.42 -7.59
CA SER A 114 -16.89 12.24 -6.21
C SER A 114 -16.57 10.77 -5.91
N PHE A 115 -17.31 9.82 -6.49
CA PHE A 115 -17.02 8.39 -6.35
C PHE A 115 -15.74 8.00 -7.09
N ASN A 116 -15.55 8.51 -8.30
CA ASN A 116 -14.31 8.32 -9.04
C ASN A 116 -13.13 8.93 -8.27
N HIS A 117 -13.33 10.11 -7.66
CA HIS A 117 -12.31 10.76 -6.84
C HIS A 117 -11.96 9.93 -5.60
N LEU A 118 -12.96 9.35 -4.90
CA LEU A 118 -12.75 8.44 -3.78
C LEU A 118 -11.85 7.25 -4.18
N LEU A 119 -12.21 6.52 -5.24
CA LEU A 119 -11.45 5.35 -5.69
C LEU A 119 -10.03 5.73 -6.13
N ASN A 120 -9.89 6.83 -6.88
CA ASN A 120 -8.58 7.33 -7.31
C ASN A 120 -7.71 7.78 -6.12
N GLN A 121 -8.32 8.32 -5.06
CA GLN A 121 -7.58 8.67 -3.83
C GLN A 121 -7.05 7.43 -3.13
N ILE A 122 -7.84 6.35 -3.09
CA ILE A 122 -7.42 5.06 -2.52
C ILE A 122 -6.22 4.50 -3.29
N GLU A 123 -6.32 4.39 -4.62
CA GLU A 123 -5.24 3.89 -5.49
C GLU A 123 -3.95 4.71 -5.33
N LYS A 124 -4.06 6.05 -5.39
CA LYS A 124 -2.91 6.95 -5.27
C LYS A 124 -2.26 6.91 -3.88
N ARG A 125 -3.06 6.80 -2.82
CA ARG A 125 -2.54 6.86 -1.44
C ARG A 125 -1.82 5.58 -1.05
N VAL A 126 -2.31 4.44 -1.51
CA VAL A 126 -1.81 3.12 -1.11
C VAL A 126 -0.72 2.60 -2.06
N GLY A 127 -0.86 2.84 -3.37
CA GLY A 127 0.15 2.49 -4.39
C GLY A 127 -0.44 1.70 -5.55
N ASP A 128 -0.32 2.25 -6.76
CA ASP A 128 -1.08 1.88 -7.97
C ASP A 128 -0.78 0.45 -8.49
N GLU A 129 0.50 0.06 -8.59
CA GLU A 129 0.89 -1.14 -9.35
C GLU A 129 0.89 -2.46 -8.54
N SER A 130 0.51 -2.42 -7.26
CA SER A 130 0.58 -3.59 -6.36
C SER A 130 -0.55 -3.68 -5.35
N LEU A 131 -1.67 -3.02 -5.64
CA LEU A 131 -2.83 -3.04 -4.77
C LEU A 131 -3.75 -4.20 -5.14
N ARG A 132 -3.93 -5.13 -4.20
CA ARG A 132 -4.87 -6.25 -4.32
C ARG A 132 -6.06 -6.02 -3.41
N LEU A 133 -7.25 -6.27 -3.91
CA LEU A 133 -8.47 -6.24 -3.10
C LEU A 133 -8.56 -7.55 -2.32
N GLU A 134 -8.84 -7.49 -1.02
CA GLU A 134 -9.29 -8.66 -0.25
C GLU A 134 -10.82 -8.67 -0.18
N GLN A 135 -11.39 -7.57 0.30
CA GLN A 135 -12.83 -7.42 0.43
C GLN A 135 -13.22 -5.95 0.32
N SER A 136 -14.41 -5.67 -0.17
CA SER A 136 -15.05 -4.37 0.02
C SER A 136 -16.54 -4.50 0.28
N GLU A 137 -17.07 -3.60 1.10
CA GLU A 137 -18.50 -3.45 1.37
C GLU A 137 -18.87 -2.00 1.11
N LEU A 138 -19.89 -1.77 0.28
CA LEU A 138 -20.36 -0.45 -0.12
C LEU A 138 -21.85 -0.33 0.14
N LEU A 139 -22.25 0.62 0.98
CA LEU A 139 -23.66 0.86 1.30
C LEU A 139 -24.16 2.11 0.59
N PHE A 140 -25.11 1.93 -0.33
CA PHE A 140 -25.76 3.02 -1.05
C PHE A 140 -27.20 3.22 -0.60
N ASP A 141 -27.67 4.47 -0.65
CA ASP A 141 -29.11 4.75 -0.66
C ASP A 141 -29.69 4.70 -2.09
N GLN A 142 -31.02 4.71 -2.21
CA GLN A 142 -31.71 4.75 -3.50
C GLN A 142 -31.38 5.99 -4.36
N GLY A 143 -30.90 7.08 -3.75
CA GLY A 143 -30.43 8.27 -4.47
C GLY A 143 -29.02 8.11 -5.05
N GLY A 144 -28.31 7.04 -4.71
CA GLY A 144 -26.93 6.79 -5.09
C GLY A 144 -25.89 7.44 -4.19
N ASN A 145 -26.30 7.99 -3.03
CA ASN A 145 -25.34 8.46 -2.04
C ASN A 145 -24.67 7.26 -1.39
N LEU A 146 -23.35 7.28 -1.35
CA LEU A 146 -22.56 6.34 -0.57
C LEU A 146 -22.69 6.74 0.91
N ARG A 147 -23.31 5.86 1.69
CA ARG A 147 -23.48 6.03 3.14
C ARG A 147 -22.21 5.67 3.87
N ASN A 148 -21.74 4.45 3.64
CA ASN A 148 -20.52 3.88 4.20
C ASN A 148 -19.79 3.07 3.13
N ALA A 149 -18.48 3.01 3.23
CA ALA A 149 -17.67 2.06 2.48
C ALA A 149 -16.57 1.51 3.35
N THR A 150 -16.25 0.23 3.19
CA THR A 150 -15.04 -0.39 3.71
C THR A 150 -14.30 -1.08 2.56
N PHE A 151 -12.97 -0.97 2.56
CA PHE A 151 -12.09 -1.69 1.66
C PHE A 151 -10.95 -2.28 2.47
N GLU A 152 -10.76 -3.58 2.37
CA GLU A 152 -9.58 -4.29 2.83
C GLU A 152 -8.70 -4.57 1.62
N VAL A 153 -7.50 -4.01 1.63
CA VAL A 153 -6.56 -4.10 0.50
C VAL A 153 -5.15 -4.44 0.97
N ILE A 154 -4.41 -5.18 0.15
CA ILE A 154 -3.01 -5.51 0.39
C ILE A 154 -2.14 -4.79 -0.62
N ALA A 155 -1.17 -4.03 -0.14
CA ALA A 155 -0.13 -3.40 -0.94
C ALA A 155 1.19 -4.18 -0.83
N LYS A 156 1.84 -4.47 -1.96
CA LYS A 156 3.17 -5.11 -1.98
C LYS A 156 4.27 -4.08 -2.14
N SER A 157 5.10 -3.94 -1.11
CA SER A 157 6.39 -3.23 -1.19
C SER A 157 7.55 -4.23 -1.43
N PRO A 158 8.74 -3.78 -1.86
CA PRO A 158 9.85 -4.67 -2.25
C PRO A 158 10.29 -5.73 -1.24
N LYS A 159 9.93 -5.62 0.05
CA LYS A 159 10.29 -6.57 1.12
C LYS A 159 9.12 -6.92 2.06
N ARG A 160 7.93 -6.39 1.83
CA ARG A 160 6.82 -6.48 2.80
C ARG A 160 5.46 -6.34 2.14
N PHE A 161 4.47 -6.98 2.76
CA PHE A 161 3.07 -6.76 2.49
C PHE A 161 2.48 -5.89 3.59
N VAL A 162 1.66 -4.92 3.22
CA VAL A 162 0.93 -4.07 4.16
C VAL A 162 -0.55 -4.19 3.87
N ARG A 163 -1.32 -4.66 4.85
CA ARG A 163 -2.79 -4.66 4.78
C ARG A 163 -3.33 -3.32 5.25
N TYR A 164 -4.25 -2.75 4.50
CA TYR A 164 -4.96 -1.52 4.82
C TYR A 164 -6.45 -1.78 4.95
N ASP A 165 -7.02 -1.28 6.04
CA ASP A 165 -8.45 -1.10 6.19
C ASP A 165 -8.77 0.36 5.88
N ILE A 166 -9.57 0.58 4.86
CA ILE A 166 -9.99 1.89 4.42
C ILE A 166 -11.47 2.00 4.68
N SER A 167 -11.89 3.03 5.41
CA SER A 167 -13.31 3.26 5.70
C SER A 167 -13.72 4.66 5.33
N TYR A 168 -14.89 4.79 4.71
CA TYR A 168 -15.54 6.07 4.46
C TYR A 168 -16.88 6.13 5.20
N GLN A 169 -17.18 7.29 5.78
CA GLN A 169 -18.41 7.55 6.51
C GLN A 169 -19.03 8.87 6.04
N GLU A 170 -20.26 8.83 5.55
CA GLU A 170 -20.95 10.01 5.03
C GLU A 170 -21.26 11.04 6.13
N ILE A 171 -21.60 10.59 7.34
CA ILE A 171 -21.97 11.48 8.46
C ILE A 171 -20.85 12.48 8.75
N THR A 172 -19.61 12.02 8.74
CA THR A 172 -18.42 12.86 8.94
C THR A 172 -17.86 13.39 7.62
N GLY A 173 -18.21 12.75 6.49
CA GLY A 173 -17.64 13.03 5.18
C GLY A 173 -16.14 12.75 5.14
N THR A 174 -15.69 11.74 5.89
CA THR A 174 -14.27 11.41 6.04
C THR A 174 -13.95 10.02 5.51
N ILE A 175 -12.75 9.90 4.97
CA ILE A 175 -12.09 8.64 4.66
C ILE A 175 -10.93 8.42 5.63
N THR A 176 -10.83 7.23 6.18
CA THR A 176 -9.78 6.82 7.11
C THR A 176 -9.00 5.65 6.55
N TYR A 177 -7.67 5.78 6.53
CA TYR A 177 -6.74 4.74 6.10
C TYR A 177 -6.06 4.18 7.34
N ARG A 178 -6.30 2.91 7.65
CA ARG A 178 -5.75 2.23 8.81
C ARG A 178 -4.91 1.02 8.38
N PRO A 179 -3.58 1.12 8.42
CA PRO A 179 -2.74 -0.04 8.17
C PRO A 179 -2.80 -0.99 9.38
N ARG A 180 -3.05 -2.27 9.12
CA ARG A 180 -3.31 -3.31 10.15
C ARG A 180 -2.10 -4.16 10.48
N GLU A 181 -1.39 -4.62 9.46
CA GLU A 181 -0.39 -5.67 9.60
C GLU A 181 0.73 -5.47 8.57
N GLU A 182 1.99 -5.57 9.03
CA GLU A 182 3.15 -5.76 8.17
C GLU A 182 3.59 -7.22 8.28
N VAL A 183 3.54 -7.95 7.16
CA VAL A 183 3.93 -9.37 7.16
C VAL A 183 5.12 -9.61 6.23
N LEU A 184 6.02 -10.46 6.69
CA LEU A 184 7.19 -10.91 5.95
C LEU A 184 6.79 -11.70 4.69
N GLU A 185 7.56 -11.47 3.62
CA GLU A 185 7.28 -11.82 2.22
C GLU A 185 6.77 -13.25 1.94
N ARG A 186 7.17 -14.27 2.71
CA ARG A 186 6.94 -15.68 2.32
C ARG A 186 5.57 -16.26 2.67
N SER A 187 4.88 -15.76 3.68
CA SER A 187 3.58 -16.35 4.09
C SER A 187 2.41 -15.84 3.26
N LEU A 188 2.49 -14.59 2.77
CA LEU A 188 1.38 -13.92 2.07
C LEU A 188 1.50 -13.93 0.54
N GLU A 189 2.67 -14.21 -0.05
CA GLU A 189 2.87 -14.18 -1.50
C GLU A 189 1.86 -15.06 -2.26
N SER A 190 1.65 -16.31 -1.79
CA SER A 190 0.74 -17.25 -2.46
C SER A 190 -0.73 -16.85 -2.36
N TYR A 191 -1.11 -16.13 -1.30
CA TYR A 191 -2.46 -15.60 -1.13
C TYR A 191 -2.64 -14.33 -1.96
N TYR A 192 -1.68 -13.41 -1.89
CA TYR A 192 -1.64 -12.18 -2.67
C TYR A 192 -1.77 -12.43 -4.18
N GLN A 193 -1.10 -13.46 -4.72
CA GLN A 193 -1.19 -13.82 -6.14
C GLN A 193 -2.57 -14.31 -6.58
N LYS A 194 -3.43 -14.74 -5.65
CA LYS A 194 -4.80 -15.19 -5.95
C LYS A 194 -5.82 -14.06 -5.95
N LEU A 195 -5.47 -12.92 -5.33
CA LEU A 195 -6.35 -11.77 -5.25
C LEU A 195 -6.39 -11.01 -6.58
N ILE A 196 -7.52 -10.42 -6.89
CA ILE A 196 -7.67 -9.51 -8.02
C ILE A 196 -6.96 -8.18 -7.75
N ASP A 197 -6.46 -7.54 -8.81
CA ASP A 197 -6.00 -6.15 -8.76
C ASP A 197 -7.15 -5.22 -8.37
N ALA A 198 -6.94 -4.40 -7.34
CA ALA A 198 -7.97 -3.50 -6.82
C ALA A 198 -8.43 -2.50 -7.89
N SER A 199 -7.52 -2.02 -8.74
CA SER A 199 -7.83 -1.14 -9.87
C SER A 199 -8.85 -1.76 -10.83
N ARG A 200 -8.75 -3.07 -11.09
CA ARG A 200 -9.70 -3.79 -11.95
C ARG A 200 -11.09 -3.87 -11.32
N SER A 201 -11.17 -4.10 -10.00
CA SER A 201 -12.43 -4.06 -9.26
C SER A 201 -13.02 -2.65 -9.23
N PHE A 202 -12.19 -1.62 -9.06
CA PHE A 202 -12.62 -0.22 -9.06
C PHE A 202 -13.10 0.23 -10.44
N ASP A 203 -12.42 -0.16 -11.51
CA ASP A 203 -12.88 0.07 -12.89
C ASP A 203 -14.25 -0.58 -13.14
N THR A 204 -14.45 -1.80 -12.65
CA THR A 204 -15.76 -2.48 -12.74
C THR A 204 -16.84 -1.66 -12.04
N LEU A 205 -16.57 -1.14 -10.82
CA LEU A 205 -17.52 -0.28 -10.10
C LEU A 205 -17.79 1.05 -10.81
N ARG A 206 -16.79 1.64 -11.47
CA ARG A 206 -16.92 2.90 -12.24
C ARG A 206 -17.82 2.73 -13.46
N GLN A 207 -17.75 1.58 -14.12
CA GLN A 207 -18.49 1.28 -15.35
C GLN A 207 -19.88 0.69 -15.09
N LEU A 208 -20.08 0.07 -13.92
CA LEU A 208 -21.33 -0.58 -13.56
C LEU A 208 -22.52 0.38 -13.70
N SER A 209 -23.55 -0.05 -14.43
CA SER A 209 -24.85 0.63 -14.57
C SER A 209 -25.68 0.60 -13.26
N ILE A 210 -25.11 1.12 -12.18
CA ILE A 210 -25.63 1.09 -10.81
C ILE A 210 -26.97 1.81 -10.66
N LYS A 211 -27.23 2.82 -11.51
CA LYS A 211 -28.51 3.53 -11.53
C LYS A 211 -29.67 2.59 -11.76
N GLN A 212 -29.50 1.57 -12.61
CA GLN A 212 -30.51 0.55 -12.83
C GLN A 212 -30.74 -0.29 -11.57
N ILE A 213 -29.66 -0.73 -10.91
CA ILE A 213 -29.72 -1.53 -9.68
C ILE A 213 -30.44 -0.77 -8.55
N LEU A 214 -30.09 0.50 -8.38
CA LEU A 214 -30.68 1.36 -7.34
C LEU A 214 -32.13 1.71 -7.64
N HIS A 215 -32.48 1.97 -8.91
CA HIS A 215 -33.85 2.28 -9.32
C HIS A 215 -34.79 1.08 -9.20
N GLU A 216 -34.32 -0.13 -9.51
CA GLU A 216 -35.08 -1.38 -9.36
C GLU A 216 -35.19 -1.85 -7.89
N SER A 217 -34.42 -1.25 -6.98
CA SER A 217 -34.39 -1.64 -5.58
C SER A 217 -35.73 -1.39 -4.88
N LYS A 218 -36.28 -2.44 -4.27
CA LYS A 218 -37.48 -2.38 -3.43
C LYS A 218 -37.21 -1.86 -2.02
N THR A 219 -35.94 -1.61 -1.69
CA THR A 219 -35.50 -1.20 -0.34
C THR A 219 -34.75 0.12 -0.38
N PRO A 220 -34.78 0.90 0.71
CA PRO A 220 -34.10 2.20 0.77
C PRO A 220 -32.59 2.11 0.62
N TYR A 221 -31.99 0.96 0.93
CA TYR A 221 -30.55 0.74 0.87
C TYR A 221 -30.20 -0.50 0.07
N VAL A 222 -29.05 -0.42 -0.60
CA VAL A 222 -28.40 -1.51 -1.33
C VAL A 222 -26.96 -1.59 -0.87
N GLU A 223 -26.58 -2.74 -0.34
CA GLU A 223 -25.22 -3.10 0.03
C GLU A 223 -24.59 -3.91 -1.10
N MET A 224 -23.33 -3.62 -1.40
CA MET A 224 -22.53 -4.31 -2.40
C MET A 224 -21.27 -4.86 -1.77
N ASP A 225 -21.17 -6.18 -1.74
CA ASP A 225 -19.99 -6.88 -1.26
C ASP A 225 -19.18 -7.41 -2.43
N MET A 226 -17.87 -7.19 -2.40
CA MET A 226 -16.93 -7.74 -3.37
C MET A 226 -15.84 -8.49 -2.63
N ASP A 227 -15.53 -9.69 -3.11
CA ASP A 227 -14.38 -10.47 -2.68
C ASP A 227 -13.30 -10.40 -3.76
N GLY A 228 -12.04 -10.29 -3.32
CA GLY A 228 -10.90 -10.27 -4.20
C GLY A 228 -10.51 -11.63 -4.77
N LEU A 229 -10.96 -12.71 -4.15
CA LEU A 229 -10.73 -14.08 -4.64
C LEU A 229 -11.72 -14.44 -5.74
N TYR A 230 -11.26 -15.29 -6.66
CA TYR A 230 -12.17 -15.96 -7.58
C TYR A 230 -12.96 -17.02 -6.83
N GLU A 231 -14.25 -17.05 -7.08
CA GLU A 231 -15.17 -18.05 -6.55
C GLU A 231 -15.66 -18.96 -7.66
N THR A 232 -15.87 -20.24 -7.32
CA THR A 232 -16.59 -21.18 -8.18
C THR A 232 -18.05 -21.16 -7.80
N PHE A 233 -18.92 -20.79 -8.73
CA PHE A 233 -20.35 -20.69 -8.46
C PHE A 233 -21.11 -21.93 -8.93
N SER A 234 -21.73 -22.65 -7.99
CA SER A 234 -22.84 -23.57 -8.28
C SER A 234 -24.15 -22.79 -8.19
N LEU A 235 -24.66 -22.36 -9.34
CA LEU A 235 -25.64 -21.28 -9.45
C LEU A 235 -27.08 -21.77 -9.16
N GLN A 236 -27.34 -22.15 -7.90
CA GLN A 236 -28.66 -22.54 -7.38
C GLN A 236 -29.24 -21.39 -6.54
N ASP A 237 -30.51 -21.05 -6.78
CA ASP A 237 -31.33 -20.12 -5.99
C ASP A 237 -30.93 -18.62 -5.95
N ALA A 238 -29.99 -18.17 -6.79
CA ALA A 238 -29.65 -16.75 -6.93
C ALA A 238 -29.90 -16.23 -8.35
N THR A 239 -30.40 -14.99 -8.46
CA THR A 239 -30.45 -14.28 -9.75
C THR A 239 -29.04 -13.81 -10.09
N VAL A 240 -28.47 -14.36 -11.16
CA VAL A 240 -27.09 -14.09 -11.55
C VAL A 240 -27.08 -13.28 -12.85
N LEU A 241 -26.36 -12.17 -12.83
CA LEU A 241 -26.12 -11.33 -13.99
C LEU A 241 -24.62 -11.29 -14.29
N LEU A 242 -24.26 -11.24 -15.56
CA LEU A 242 -22.90 -10.94 -16.00
C LEU A 242 -22.78 -9.44 -16.21
N ILE A 243 -21.63 -8.88 -15.84
CA ILE A 243 -21.22 -7.53 -16.22
C ILE A 243 -20.40 -7.69 -17.50
N ASP A 244 -20.82 -7.06 -18.60
CA ASP A 244 -20.07 -7.05 -19.85
C ASP A 244 -18.95 -5.99 -19.86
N ASP A 245 -18.19 -5.92 -20.96
CA ASP A 245 -17.07 -5.00 -21.12
C ASP A 245 -17.51 -3.52 -21.14
N GLN A 246 -18.82 -3.26 -21.27
CA GLN A 246 -19.42 -1.93 -21.26
C GLN A 246 -20.04 -1.57 -19.90
N GLY A 247 -20.03 -2.49 -18.93
CA GLY A 247 -20.65 -2.31 -17.62
C GLY A 247 -22.15 -2.61 -17.58
N GLU A 248 -22.70 -3.15 -18.67
CA GLU A 248 -24.11 -3.52 -18.78
C GLU A 248 -24.40 -4.89 -18.17
N LEU A 249 -25.64 -5.07 -17.73
CA LEU A 249 -26.07 -6.25 -16.98
C LEU A 249 -26.80 -7.25 -17.88
N ILE A 250 -26.21 -8.43 -18.05
CA ILE A 250 -26.76 -9.50 -18.90
C ILE A 250 -27.24 -10.66 -18.03
N PRO A 251 -28.50 -11.14 -18.17
CA PRO A 251 -28.95 -12.33 -17.45
C PRO A 251 -28.10 -13.55 -17.76
N TYR A 252 -27.56 -14.19 -16.72
CA TYR A 252 -26.90 -15.48 -16.88
C TYR A 252 -27.93 -16.61 -16.79
N VAL A 253 -27.96 -17.46 -17.81
CA VAL A 253 -28.77 -18.67 -17.82
C VAL A 253 -27.85 -19.83 -17.44
N ASN A 254 -28.15 -20.52 -16.34
CA ASN A 254 -27.35 -21.63 -15.84
C ASN A 254 -27.29 -22.76 -16.88
N THR A 255 -26.11 -22.98 -17.45
CA THR A 255 -25.82 -24.02 -18.44
C THR A 255 -25.40 -25.35 -17.82
N GLY A 256 -25.28 -25.43 -16.48
CA GLY A 256 -24.76 -26.58 -15.75
C GLY A 256 -23.23 -26.66 -15.71
N GLU A 257 -22.53 -25.65 -16.23
CA GLU A 257 -21.07 -25.52 -16.12
C GLU A 257 -20.70 -24.63 -14.92
N ASP A 258 -19.61 -25.00 -14.26
CA ASP A 258 -19.02 -24.18 -13.19
C ASP A 258 -18.40 -22.93 -13.81
N VAL A 259 -18.69 -21.78 -13.20
CA VAL A 259 -18.11 -20.49 -13.61
C VAL A 259 -17.12 -20.04 -12.56
N LEU A 260 -15.88 -19.79 -12.98
CA LEU A 260 -14.86 -19.16 -12.16
C LEU A 260 -14.91 -17.65 -12.41
N ALA A 261 -15.27 -16.87 -11.39
CA ALA A 261 -15.48 -15.43 -11.53
C ALA A 261 -15.20 -14.69 -10.22
N ASN A 262 -14.98 -13.38 -10.32
CA ASN A 262 -15.19 -12.49 -9.19
C ASN A 262 -16.67 -12.06 -9.17
N ALA A 263 -17.19 -11.73 -7.99
CA ALA A 263 -18.59 -11.38 -7.84
C ALA A 263 -18.81 -10.12 -7.01
N ILE A 264 -19.85 -9.38 -7.38
CA ILE A 264 -20.47 -8.35 -6.56
C ILE A 264 -21.79 -8.93 -6.06
N ARG A 265 -21.90 -9.12 -4.74
CA ARG A 265 -23.11 -9.61 -4.09
C ARG A 265 -23.94 -8.42 -3.68
N LEU A 266 -25.20 -8.40 -4.10
CA LEU A 266 -26.14 -7.34 -3.76
C LEU A 266 -27.05 -7.79 -2.63
N THR A 267 -27.06 -7.02 -1.55
CA THR A 267 -27.98 -7.20 -0.42
C THR A 267 -28.92 -6.00 -0.32
N TYR A 268 -30.22 -6.27 -0.35
CA TYR A 268 -31.27 -5.25 -0.27
C TYR A 268 -31.71 -5.06 1.19
N LEU A 269 -31.45 -3.88 1.76
CA LEU A 269 -31.62 -3.60 3.19
C LEU A 269 -32.77 -2.63 3.46
N ARG A 270 -33.69 -3.03 4.36
CA ARG A 270 -34.79 -2.20 4.85
C ARG A 270 -34.27 -1.08 5.76
N ALA A 271 -35.16 -0.13 6.10
CA ALA A 271 -34.82 1.00 6.96
C ALA A 271 -34.38 0.59 8.39
N ASP A 272 -34.78 -0.60 8.85
CA ASP A 272 -34.38 -1.21 10.12
C ASP A 272 -33.08 -2.04 10.02
N GLY A 273 -32.44 -2.06 8.85
CA GLY A 273 -31.21 -2.83 8.59
C GLY A 273 -31.45 -4.30 8.27
N GLN A 274 -32.69 -4.79 8.23
CA GLN A 274 -32.95 -6.19 7.88
C GLN A 274 -32.81 -6.42 6.36
N SER A 275 -32.13 -7.51 5.99
CA SER A 275 -31.98 -7.91 4.60
C SER A 275 -33.20 -8.63 4.04
N LEU A 276 -33.50 -8.40 2.76
CA LEU A 276 -34.39 -9.27 2.01
C LEU A 276 -33.71 -10.61 1.73
N ARG A 277 -34.51 -11.69 1.63
CA ARG A 277 -33.99 -13.02 1.26
C ARG A 277 -33.50 -13.09 -0.19
N GLU A 278 -33.95 -12.16 -1.04
CA GLU A 278 -33.57 -12.07 -2.44
C GLU A 278 -32.08 -11.71 -2.53
N LYS A 279 -31.28 -12.62 -3.12
CA LYS A 279 -29.86 -12.40 -3.39
C LYS A 279 -29.65 -12.27 -4.88
N LYS A 280 -28.97 -11.19 -5.28
CA LYS A 280 -28.58 -10.94 -6.67
C LYS A 280 -27.06 -10.89 -6.73
N ILE A 281 -26.49 -11.61 -7.69
CA ILE A 281 -25.03 -11.74 -7.84
C ILE A 281 -24.67 -11.20 -9.22
N LEU A 282 -23.70 -10.29 -9.26
CA LEU A 282 -23.15 -9.76 -10.51
C LEU A 282 -21.76 -10.36 -10.70
N LEU A 283 -21.55 -11.13 -11.76
CA LEU A 283 -20.26 -11.72 -12.07
C LEU A 283 -19.46 -10.78 -12.98
N TYR A 284 -18.19 -10.61 -12.65
CA TYR A 284 -17.23 -9.87 -13.47
C TYR A 284 -15.91 -10.65 -13.54
N ASN A 285 -15.09 -10.34 -14.54
CA ASN A 285 -13.81 -11.01 -14.74
C ASN A 285 -13.94 -12.55 -14.73
N TYR A 286 -14.93 -13.07 -15.46
CA TYR A 286 -15.31 -14.48 -15.44
C TYR A 286 -14.67 -15.27 -16.57
N SER A 287 -14.51 -16.57 -16.34
CA SER A 287 -14.16 -17.55 -17.37
C SER A 287 -15.07 -18.78 -17.25
N PHE A 288 -15.56 -19.26 -18.39
CA PHE A 288 -16.32 -20.50 -18.47
C PHE A 288 -15.32 -21.65 -18.58
N GLU A 289 -15.21 -22.48 -17.55
CA GLU A 289 -14.45 -23.71 -17.66
C GLU A 289 -15.22 -24.69 -18.53
N THR A 290 -14.86 -24.76 -19.83
CA THR A 290 -15.41 -25.81 -20.69
C THR A 290 -15.00 -27.16 -20.11
N SER A 291 -15.97 -27.97 -19.71
CA SER A 291 -15.77 -29.32 -19.18
C SER A 291 -15.29 -30.32 -20.25
N ARG A 292 -14.24 -30.01 -21.04
CA ARG A 292 -13.58 -30.94 -21.97
C ARG A 292 -12.39 -31.65 -21.31
N ARG A 293 -12.67 -32.39 -20.25
CA ARG A 293 -11.93 -33.62 -19.86
C ARG A 293 -12.89 -34.64 -19.24
N LYS A 294 -13.98 -34.96 -19.93
CA LYS A 294 -14.63 -36.28 -19.80
C LYS A 294 -14.26 -37.11 -21.03
N GLY A 295 -13.73 -38.30 -20.76
CA GLY A 295 -12.94 -39.13 -21.66
C GLY A 295 -13.43 -39.27 -23.09
N VAL A 296 -12.56 -38.89 -24.03
CA VAL A 296 -12.50 -39.57 -25.32
C VAL A 296 -11.75 -40.88 -25.06
N VAL A 297 -12.52 -41.96 -24.99
CA VAL A 297 -12.00 -43.32 -25.18
C VAL A 297 -11.37 -43.35 -26.59
N ARG A 298 -10.12 -43.81 -26.67
CA ARG A 298 -9.45 -44.10 -27.95
C ARG A 298 -10.16 -45.20 -28.71
#